data_AF-A0A9D4D6G7-F1
#
_entry.id   AF-A0A9D4D6G7-F1
#
_cell.length_a   1.000
_cell.length_b   1.000
_cell.length_c   1.000
_cell.angle_alpha   90.00
_cell.angle_beta   90.00
_cell.angle_gamma   90.00
#
_symmetry.space_group_name_H-M   'P 1'
#
loop_
_entity.id
_entity.type
_entity.pdbx_description
1 polymer ?
#
loop_
_entity_poly.entity_id
_entity_poly.type
_entity_poly.pdbx_seq_one_letter_code
_entity_poly.pdbx_strand_id
1 'polypeptide(L)'
;MTGGADTTRMTGSTDTSHMTGRADTSRNTGGADTSRLTGGTDTSRIRGGANTSHMTGRADTSRMTGGTDISLFTGVTDTSRMTGGTDTSRMTGGQARVV
;
A
#
# COMPACT_ATOMS: atom_id res chain seq x y z
N MET A 1 2.03 -3.48 13.58
CA MET A 1 2.87 -2.74 14.54
C MET A 1 2.11 -1.48 14.94
N THR A 2 2.31 -1.00 16.17
CA THR A 2 1.63 0.21 16.66
C THR A 2 2.67 1.12 17.30
N GLY A 3 2.88 2.30 16.74
CA GLY A 3 4.00 3.15 17.18
C GLY A 3 4.11 4.48 16.43
N GLY A 4 5.17 5.25 16.75
CA GLY A 4 5.44 6.52 16.07
C GLY A 4 5.77 6.31 14.60
N ALA A 5 6.83 5.56 14.31
CA ALA A 5 7.21 5.22 12.95
C ALA A 5 7.65 3.76 12.87
N ASP A 6 7.00 2.98 12.00
CA ASP A 6 7.26 1.55 11.84
C ASP A 6 7.73 1.23 10.41
N THR A 7 8.57 0.19 10.28
CA THR A 7 9.01 -0.31 8.98
C THR A 7 8.99 -1.83 8.97
N THR A 8 8.34 -2.41 7.96
CA THR A 8 8.27 -3.85 7.77
C THR A 8 8.74 -4.27 6.38
N ARG A 9 9.37 -5.45 6.32
CA ARG A 9 9.75 -6.09 5.07
C ARG A 9 9.41 -7.57 5.13
N MET A 10 8.63 -8.04 4.17
CA MET A 10 8.25 -9.44 4.06
C MET A 10 8.64 -9.99 2.69
N THR A 11 8.90 -11.29 2.64
CA THR A 11 9.21 -12.02 1.42
C THR A 11 8.75 -13.45 1.58
N GLY A 12 7.88 -13.92 0.68
CA GLY A 12 7.30 -15.25 0.75
C GLY A 12 6.35 -15.53 -0.40
N SER A 13 5.74 -16.71 -0.43
CA SER A 13 4.69 -16.99 -1.42
C SER A 13 3.43 -16.17 -1.16
N THR A 14 3.11 -15.94 0.11
CA THR A 14 1.94 -15.18 0.56
C THR A 14 2.31 -14.33 1.77
N ASP A 15 2.20 -13.02 1.68
CA ASP A 15 2.53 -12.09 2.77
C ASP A 15 1.34 -11.20 3.14
N THR A 16 1.19 -10.90 4.45
CA THR A 16 0.16 -9.96 4.94
C THR A 16 0.74 -9.04 6.02
N SER A 17 0.65 -7.72 5.78
CA SER A 17 1.14 -6.69 6.71
C SER A 17 0.03 -5.78 7.18
N HIS A 18 0.00 -5.52 8.48
CA HIS A 18 -0.86 -4.53 9.12
C HIS A 18 -0.03 -3.60 10.02
N MET A 19 -0.07 -2.31 9.73
CA MET A 19 0.60 -1.27 10.54
C MET A 19 -0.35 -0.13 10.86
N THR A 20 -0.16 0.44 12.05
CA THR A 20 -0.89 1.61 12.51
C THR A 20 0.06 2.55 13.22
N GLY A 21 0.26 3.76 12.72
CA GLY A 21 1.28 4.65 13.27
C GLY A 21 1.19 6.09 12.78
N ARG A 22 2.12 6.95 13.20
CA ARG A 22 2.22 8.28 12.58
C ARG A 22 2.87 8.20 11.21
N ALA A 23 3.83 7.31 11.02
CA ALA A 23 4.50 7.12 9.74
C ALA A 23 4.92 5.66 9.52
N ASP A 24 4.24 4.94 8.62
CA ASP A 24 4.51 3.52 8.40
C ASP A 24 5.06 3.23 7.00
N THR A 25 6.04 2.32 6.90
CA THR A 25 6.59 1.86 5.61
C THR A 25 6.52 0.35 5.49
N SER A 26 5.77 -0.17 4.50
CA SER A 26 5.69 -1.60 4.17
C SER A 26 6.40 -1.92 2.87
N ARG A 27 7.14 -3.03 2.85
CA ARG A 27 7.67 -3.64 1.63
C ARG A 27 7.39 -5.13 1.58
N ASN A 28 6.57 -5.56 0.63
CA ASN A 28 6.25 -6.97 0.41
C ASN A 28 6.78 -7.43 -0.95
N THR A 29 7.22 -8.68 -1.02
CA THR A 29 7.66 -9.28 -2.28
C THR A 29 7.33 -10.76 -2.29
N GLY A 30 6.37 -11.15 -3.13
CA GLY A 30 5.88 -12.52 -3.11
C GLY A 30 5.01 -12.94 -4.29
N GLY A 31 4.24 -14.00 -4.09
CA GLY A 31 3.22 -14.43 -5.04
C GLY A 31 1.92 -13.64 -4.83
N ALA A 32 1.41 -13.63 -3.61
CA ALA A 32 0.20 -12.93 -3.21
C ALA A 32 0.44 -12.06 -1.96
N ASP A 33 0.32 -10.74 -2.10
CA ASP A 33 0.70 -9.80 -1.05
C ASP A 33 -0.48 -8.89 -0.66
N THR A 34 -0.75 -8.78 0.64
CA THR A 34 -1.74 -7.83 1.18
C THR A 34 -1.10 -6.85 2.16
N SER A 35 -1.34 -5.55 1.97
CA SER A 35 -0.91 -4.51 2.92
C SER A 35 -2.09 -3.68 3.41
N ARG A 36 -2.11 -3.40 4.71
CA ARG A 36 -2.99 -2.39 5.31
C ARG A 36 -2.18 -1.45 6.18
N LEU A 37 -2.19 -0.16 5.84
CA LEU A 37 -1.54 0.91 6.61
C LEU A 37 -2.61 1.89 7.09
N THR A 38 -2.46 2.39 8.32
CA THR A 38 -3.39 3.37 8.87
C THR A 38 -2.64 4.37 9.72
N GLY A 39 -2.61 5.63 9.32
CA GLY A 39 -1.73 6.55 9.99
C GLY A 39 -1.75 8.00 9.52
N GLY A 40 -0.64 8.69 9.81
CA GLY A 40 -0.42 10.04 9.33
C GLY A 40 0.15 10.04 7.92
N THR A 41 1.27 9.35 7.74
CA THR A 41 2.02 9.30 6.48
C THR A 41 2.48 7.88 6.17
N ASP A 42 1.82 7.22 5.23
CA ASP A 42 2.05 5.80 4.97
C ASP A 42 2.65 5.56 3.58
N THR A 43 3.59 4.62 3.50
CA THR A 43 4.20 4.20 2.24
C THR A 43 4.16 2.69 2.09
N SER A 44 3.60 2.20 0.99
CA SER A 44 3.59 0.77 0.65
C SER A 44 4.30 0.49 -0.67
N ARG A 45 5.12 -0.56 -0.69
CA ARG A 45 5.75 -1.09 -1.90
C ARG A 45 5.51 -2.59 -2.00
N ILE A 46 4.73 -3.01 -2.98
CA ILE A 46 4.36 -4.41 -3.16
C ILE A 46 4.83 -4.88 -4.54
N ARG A 47 5.43 -6.07 -4.60
CA ARG A 47 5.80 -6.71 -5.86
C ARG A 47 5.43 -8.18 -5.83
N GLY A 48 4.62 -8.62 -6.78
CA GLY A 48 4.21 -10.02 -6.82
C GLY A 48 3.24 -10.36 -7.94
N GLY A 49 2.62 -11.53 -7.87
CA GLY A 49 1.60 -11.94 -8.82
C GLY A 49 0.28 -11.20 -8.60
N ALA A 50 -0.25 -11.25 -7.37
CA ALA A 50 -1.51 -10.63 -6.98
C ALA A 50 -1.34 -9.77 -5.73
N ASN A 51 -1.57 -8.47 -5.84
CA ASN A 51 -1.24 -7.52 -4.80
C ASN A 51 -2.48 -6.71 -4.40
N THR A 52 -2.70 -6.53 -3.10
CA THR A 52 -3.75 -5.66 -2.56
C THR A 52 -3.17 -4.70 -1.54
N SER A 53 -3.48 -3.41 -1.67
CA SER A 53 -3.08 -2.38 -0.72
C SER A 53 -4.27 -1.54 -0.27
N HIS A 54 -4.42 -1.40 1.04
CA HIS A 54 -5.38 -0.52 1.69
C HIS A 54 -4.65 0.48 2.57
N MET A 55 -4.78 1.77 2.28
CA MET A 55 -4.14 2.81 3.08
C MET A 55 -5.17 3.85 3.50
N THR A 56 -5.02 4.33 4.73
CA THR A 56 -5.92 5.32 5.31
C THR A 56 -5.12 6.28 6.17
N GLY A 57 -5.02 7.54 5.73
CA GLY A 57 -4.22 8.50 6.45
C GLY A 57 -4.32 9.92 5.91
N ARG A 58 -3.38 10.78 6.31
CA ARG A 58 -3.32 12.15 5.78
C ARG A 58 -2.60 12.16 4.43
N ALA A 59 -1.53 11.40 4.30
CA ALA A 59 -0.71 11.36 3.10
C ALA A 59 -0.19 9.94 2.82
N ASP A 60 -0.72 9.31 1.78
CA ASP A 60 -0.47 7.90 1.51
C ASP A 60 0.16 7.70 0.13
N THR A 61 1.18 6.85 0.03
CA THR A 61 1.86 6.52 -1.23
C THR A 61 1.97 5.01 -1.44
N SER A 62 1.40 4.49 -2.53
CA SER A 62 1.57 3.07 -2.91
C SER A 62 2.33 2.95 -4.21
N ARG A 63 3.22 1.96 -4.26
CA ARG A 63 3.76 1.45 -5.52
C ARG A 63 3.56 -0.05 -5.59
N MET A 64 2.81 -0.49 -6.59
CA MET A 64 2.53 -1.90 -6.84
C MET A 64 3.10 -2.31 -8.19
N THR A 65 3.54 -3.56 -8.30
CA THR A 65 4.05 -4.12 -9.54
C THR A 65 3.72 -5.59 -9.58
N GLY A 66 2.90 -6.02 -10.54
CA GLY A 66 2.48 -7.41 -10.59
C GLY A 66 1.61 -7.83 -11.76
N GLY A 67 0.96 -8.99 -11.63
CA GLY A 67 -0.04 -9.44 -12.59
C GLY A 67 -1.37 -8.72 -12.37
N THR A 68 -1.83 -8.71 -11.12
CA THR A 68 -3.07 -8.06 -10.69
C THR A 68 -2.81 -7.19 -9.47
N ASP A 69 -3.06 -5.88 -9.58
CA ASP A 69 -2.86 -4.91 -8.50
C ASP A 69 -4.20 -4.23 -8.14
N ILE A 70 -4.53 -4.22 -6.85
CA ILE A 70 -5.70 -3.50 -6.30
C ILE A 70 -5.25 -2.53 -5.22
N SER A 71 -5.59 -1.25 -5.37
CA SER A 71 -5.29 -0.23 -4.37
C SER A 71 -6.52 0.55 -3.94
N LEU A 72 -6.71 0.70 -2.63
CA LEU A 72 -7.71 1.56 -2.02
C LEU A 72 -7.04 2.55 -1.08
N PHE A 73 -7.34 3.82 -1.29
CA PHE A 73 -6.86 4.92 -0.47
C PHE A 73 -8.01 5.72 0.11
N THR A 74 -7.83 6.17 1.34
CA THR A 74 -8.74 7.12 1.99
C THR A 74 -7.94 8.14 2.76
N GLY A 75 -7.86 9.36 2.24
CA GLY A 75 -7.01 10.37 2.85
C GLY A 75 -7.13 11.77 2.29
N VAL A 76 -6.16 12.62 2.62
CA VAL A 76 -6.12 14.01 2.11
C VAL A 76 -5.27 14.10 0.86
N THR A 77 -4.12 13.44 0.83
CA THR A 77 -3.17 13.45 -0.29
C THR A 77 -2.68 12.04 -0.61
N ASP A 78 -3.27 11.43 -1.62
CA ASP A 78 -3.02 10.03 -1.96
C ASP A 78 -2.35 9.91 -3.33
N THR A 79 -1.31 9.08 -3.41
CA THR A 79 -0.65 8.74 -4.68
C THR A 79 -0.54 7.23 -4.84
N SER A 80 -1.08 6.71 -5.93
CA SER A 80 -0.92 5.32 -6.34
C SER A 80 -0.13 5.22 -7.62
N ARG A 81 0.80 4.27 -7.68
CA ARG A 81 1.48 3.90 -8.90
C ARG A 81 1.46 2.39 -9.11
N MET A 82 0.75 1.95 -10.12
CA MET A 82 0.59 0.52 -10.43
C MET A 82 1.27 0.20 -11.75
N THR A 83 1.77 -1.03 -11.88
CA THR A 83 2.44 -1.45 -13.11
C THR A 83 2.24 -2.95 -13.25
N GLY A 84 1.32 -3.34 -14.11
CA GLY A 84 0.99 -4.75 -14.26
C GLY A 84 0.09 -5.07 -15.43
N GLY A 85 -0.52 -6.25 -15.36
CA GLY A 85 -1.52 -6.69 -16.31
C GLY A 85 -2.89 -6.06 -16.05
N THR A 86 -3.39 -6.20 -14.82
CA THR A 86 -4.72 -5.72 -14.41
C THR A 86 -4.61 -4.86 -13.16
N ASP A 87 -4.83 -3.55 -13.32
CA ASP A 87 -4.66 -2.59 -12.23
C ASP A 87 -5.99 -1.91 -11.90
N THR A 88 -6.40 -1.94 -10.62
CA THR A 88 -7.59 -1.24 -10.11
C THR A 88 -7.19 -0.30 -8.98
N SER A 89 -7.61 0.96 -9.07
CA SER A 89 -7.44 1.92 -7.99
C SER A 89 -8.73 2.61 -7.63
N ARG A 90 -8.94 2.81 -6.33
CA ARG A 90 -9.98 3.67 -5.79
C ARG A 90 -9.35 4.58 -4.76
N MET A 91 -9.58 5.87 -4.89
CA MET A 91 -9.09 6.87 -3.95
C MET A 91 -10.26 7.74 -3.54
N THR A 92 -10.40 7.95 -2.23
CA THR A 92 -11.47 8.77 -1.65
C THR A 92 -10.82 9.83 -0.78
N GLY A 93 -10.94 11.10 -1.14
CA GLY A 93 -10.13 12.12 -0.48
C GLY A 93 -10.07 13.45 -1.22
N GLY A 94 -9.27 14.36 -0.67
CA GLY A 94 -9.11 15.71 -1.23
C GLY A 94 -8.31 15.71 -2.53
N GLN A 95 -7.05 15.28 -2.45
CA GLN A 95 -6.13 15.22 -3.58
C GLN A 95 -5.70 13.79 -3.82
N ALA A 96 -5.94 13.28 -5.02
CA ALA A 96 -5.65 11.89 -5.35
C ALA A 96 -5.05 11.80 -6.74
N ARG A 97 -3.95 11.03 -6.88
CA ARG A 97 -3.25 10.83 -8.14
C ARG A 97 -2.97 9.35 -8.38
N VAL A 98 -3.47 8.82 -9.49
CA VAL A 98 -3.04 7.52 -10.04
C VAL A 98 -2.03 7.80 -11.15
N VAL A 99 -0.91 7.07 -11.13
CA VAL A 99 0.15 7.10 -12.14
C VAL A 99 0.40 5.70 -12.66
#